data_AF-A0A964G7G6-F1
#
_entry.id   AF-A0A964G7G6-F1
#
_cell.length_a   1.000
_cell.length_b   1.000
_cell.length_c   1.000
_cell.angle_alpha   90.00
_cell.angle_beta   90.00
_cell.angle_gamma   90.00
#
_symmetry.space_group_name_H-M   'P 1'
#
loop_
_entity.id
_entity.type
_entity.pdbx_description
1 polymer ?
#
loop_
_entity_poly.entity_id
_entity_poly.type
_entity_poly.pdbx_seq_one_letter_code
_entity_poly.pdbx_strand_id
1 'polypeptide(L)'
;MDTISLLVFAIYTLLILLIMVYVSALLSAVLMLLIPVSFVYFMPGIMVEFLAIEQFSTISPIYNFHVLLMIWSALIGVIAYSEILSWYLLKGSPDKMQRTSPELAPLSLKGKMREFYERIKNNISGEK
;
A
#
# COMPACT_ATOMS: atom_id res chain seq x y z
N MET A 1 -17.28 28.29 6.74
CA MET A 1 -16.42 27.36 5.99
C MET A 1 -14.98 27.79 6.19
N ASP A 2 -14.20 26.95 6.86
CA ASP A 2 -12.78 27.19 7.09
C ASP A 2 -11.98 26.51 5.98
N THR A 3 -11.50 27.32 5.04
CA THR A 3 -10.74 26.87 3.87
C THR A 3 -9.44 26.17 4.24
N ILE A 4 -8.81 26.53 5.36
CA ILE A 4 -7.54 25.92 5.80
C ILE A 4 -7.80 24.48 6.21
N SER A 5 -8.83 24.25 7.01
CA SER A 5 -9.26 22.91 7.42
C SER A 5 -9.55 22.00 6.21
N LEU A 6 -10.26 22.52 5.20
CA LEU A 6 -10.53 21.76 3.97
C LEU A 6 -9.28 21.47 3.16
N LEU A 7 -8.34 22.42 3.08
CA LEU A 7 -7.05 22.21 2.43
C LEU A 7 -6.26 21.11 3.13
N VAL A 8 -6.25 21.09 4.47
CA VAL A 8 -5.60 20.02 5.26
C VAL A 8 -6.22 18.66 4.94
N PHE A 9 -7.55 18.55 4.92
CA PHE A 9 -8.23 17.30 4.55
C PHE A 9 -7.96 16.88 3.11
N ALA A 10 -7.89 17.82 2.17
CA ALA A 10 -7.59 17.55 0.77
C ALA A 10 -6.16 17.00 0.61
N ILE A 11 -5.16 17.64 1.25
CA ILE A 11 -3.76 17.18 1.25
C ILE A 11 -3.67 15.79 1.88
N TYR A 12 -4.31 15.60 3.04
CA TYR A 12 -4.36 14.32 3.73
C TYR A 12 -4.95 13.21 2.82
N THR A 13 -6.09 13.46 2.19
CA THR A 13 -6.73 12.50 1.28
C THR A 13 -5.84 12.17 0.08
N LEU A 14 -5.24 13.20 -0.53
CA LEU A 14 -4.35 13.03 -1.69
C LEU A 14 -3.12 12.20 -1.31
N LEU A 15 -2.54 12.43 -0.14
CA LEU A 15 -1.41 11.67 0.37
C LEU A 15 -1.77 10.19 0.55
N ILE A 16 -2.91 9.89 1.17
CA ILE A 16 -3.35 8.49 1.34
C ILE A 16 -3.59 7.81 -0.01
N LEU A 17 -4.22 8.51 -0.96
CA LEU A 17 -4.43 8.00 -2.32
C LEU A 17 -3.11 7.76 -3.06
N LEU A 18 -2.14 8.66 -2.94
CA LEU A 18 -0.81 8.51 -3.53
C LEU A 18 -0.12 7.24 -2.99
N ILE A 19 -0.14 7.04 -1.68
CA ILE A 19 0.46 5.85 -1.05
C ILE A 19 -0.27 4.58 -1.49
N MET A 20 -1.61 4.62 -1.58
CA MET A 20 -2.39 3.49 -2.04
C MET A 20 -2.01 3.09 -3.47
N VAL A 21 -1.86 4.06 -4.38
CA VAL A 21 -1.58 3.83 -5.80
C VAL A 21 -0.14 3.39 -6.04
N TYR A 22 0.82 4.05 -5.39
CA TYR A 22 2.25 3.87 -5.72
C TYR A 22 2.99 2.92 -4.79
N VAL A 23 2.45 2.60 -3.60
CA VAL A 23 3.15 1.81 -2.59
C VAL A 23 2.38 0.55 -2.23
N SER A 24 1.25 0.67 -1.53
CA SER A 24 0.44 -0.47 -1.11
C SER A 24 -0.90 -0.01 -0.52
N ALA A 25 -1.96 -0.75 -0.84
CA ALA A 25 -3.29 -0.59 -0.25
C ALA A 25 -3.30 -0.87 1.27
N LEU A 26 -2.50 -1.82 1.75
CA LEU A 26 -2.40 -2.13 3.18
C LEU A 26 -1.73 -0.97 3.95
N LEU A 27 -0.64 -0.43 3.41
CA LEU A 27 0.07 0.68 4.04
C LEU A 27 -0.79 1.94 4.11
N SER A 28 -1.54 2.23 3.04
CA SER A 28 -2.43 3.39 3.01
C SER A 28 -3.55 3.27 4.06
N ALA A 29 -4.14 2.09 4.25
CA ALA A 29 -5.13 1.86 5.31
C ALA A 29 -4.55 2.12 6.70
N VAL A 30 -3.34 1.61 6.97
CA VAL A 30 -2.67 1.80 8.26
C VAL A 30 -2.38 3.28 8.51
N LEU A 31 -1.83 3.98 7.53
CA LEU A 31 -1.51 5.41 7.68
C LEU A 31 -2.76 6.30 7.78
N MET A 32 -3.82 5.96 7.05
CA MET A 32 -5.11 6.64 7.13
C MET A 32 -5.68 6.64 8.56
N LEU A 33 -5.49 5.55 9.31
CA LEU A 33 -5.91 5.49 10.71
C LEU A 33 -4.88 6.09 11.66
N LEU A 34 -3.60 5.73 11.49
CA LEU A 34 -2.55 6.15 12.42
C LEU A 34 -2.32 7.65 12.43
N ILE A 35 -2.40 8.33 11.28
CA ILE A 35 -2.12 9.77 11.21
C ILE A 35 -3.10 10.54 12.13
N PRO A 36 -4.44 10.51 11.94
CA PRO A 36 -5.34 11.26 12.81
C PRO A 36 -5.34 10.78 14.26
N VAL A 37 -5.24 9.47 14.50
CA VAL A 37 -5.18 8.91 15.86
C VAL A 37 -3.94 9.38 16.61
N SER A 38 -2.79 9.45 15.93
CA SER A 38 -1.55 9.96 16.52
C SER A 38 -1.67 11.43 16.92
N PHE A 39 -2.30 12.27 16.10
CA PHE A 39 -2.54 13.67 16.45
C PHE A 39 -3.45 13.82 17.66
N VAL A 40 -4.52 13.02 17.76
CA VAL A 40 -5.39 13.00 18.96
C VAL A 40 -4.59 12.63 20.21
N TYR A 41 -3.66 11.67 20.10
CA TYR A 41 -2.87 11.20 21.23
C TYR A 41 -1.79 12.21 21.67
N PHE A 42 -1.02 12.76 20.72
CA PHE A 42 0.10 13.65 21.04
C PHE A 42 -0.30 15.11 21.28
N MET A 43 -1.37 15.57 20.64
CA MET A 43 -1.82 16.97 20.69
C MET A 43 -3.34 17.08 20.89
N PRO A 44 -3.88 16.55 22.01
CA PRO A 44 -5.32 16.42 22.21
C PRO A 44 -6.06 17.77 22.20
N GLY A 45 -5.50 18.83 22.81
CA GLY A 45 -6.15 20.15 22.86
C GLY A 45 -6.36 20.74 21.46
N ILE A 46 -5.28 20.81 20.67
CA ILE A 46 -5.31 21.30 19.29
C ILE A 46 -6.26 20.45 18.44
N MET A 47 -6.22 19.13 18.61
CA MET A 47 -7.02 18.21 17.79
C MET A 47 -8.51 18.29 18.11
N VAL A 48 -8.89 18.45 19.38
CA VAL A 48 -10.29 18.64 19.78
C VAL A 48 -10.83 19.96 19.22
N GLU A 49 -10.06 21.04 19.33
CA GLU A 49 -10.43 22.34 18.73
C GLU A 49 -10.60 22.22 17.22
N PHE A 50 -9.62 21.61 16.53
CA PHE A 50 -9.67 21.40 15.09
C PHE A 50 -10.89 20.57 14.66
N LEU A 51 -11.18 19.46 15.35
CA LEU A 51 -12.31 18.58 15.02
C LEU A 51 -13.67 19.23 15.29
N ALA A 52 -13.74 20.20 16.20
CA ALA A 52 -14.94 20.95 16.55
C ALA A 52 -15.20 22.17 15.64
N ILE A 53 -14.33 22.47 14.67
CA ILE A 53 -14.57 23.54 13.70
C ILE A 53 -15.76 23.18 12.81
N GLU A 54 -16.71 24.10 12.70
CA GLU A 54 -17.88 23.97 11.83
C GLU A 54 -17.55 24.35 10.38
N GLN A 55 -17.86 23.45 9.44
CA GLN A 55 -17.63 23.66 8.01
C GLN A 55 -18.87 24.16 7.27
N PHE A 56 -19.99 23.48 7.50
CA PHE A 56 -21.28 23.73 6.84
C PHE A 56 -22.41 23.68 7.87
N SER A 57 -23.44 24.50 7.69
CA SER A 57 -24.52 24.68 8.67
C SER A 57 -25.92 24.62 8.06
N THR A 58 -26.09 24.04 6.86
CA THR A 58 -27.31 24.22 6.05
C THR A 58 -28.57 23.62 6.69
N ILE A 59 -28.47 22.45 7.32
CA ILE A 59 -29.60 21.76 7.99
C ILE A 59 -29.19 21.28 9.37
N SER A 60 -27.96 20.79 9.50
CA SER A 60 -27.29 20.43 10.76
C SER A 60 -25.85 20.93 10.67
N PRO A 61 -25.24 21.36 11.79
CA PRO A 61 -23.83 21.72 11.80
C PRO A 61 -22.98 20.48 11.44
N ILE A 62 -22.16 20.63 10.40
CA ILE A 62 -21.19 19.65 9.93
C ILE A 62 -19.83 20.13 10.42
N TYR A 63 -19.28 19.42 11.39
CA TYR A 63 -17.95 19.69 11.92
C TYR A 63 -16.86 18.95 11.16
N ASN A 64 -15.60 19.38 11.32
CA ASN A 64 -14.42 18.71 10.79
C ASN A 64 -14.38 17.21 11.13
N PHE A 65 -14.86 16.79 12.30
CA PHE A 65 -15.01 15.37 12.63
C PHE A 65 -15.90 14.60 11.65
N HIS A 66 -17.01 15.19 11.21
CA HIS A 66 -17.90 14.57 10.23
C HIS A 66 -17.21 14.43 8.86
N VAL A 67 -16.43 15.45 8.47
CA VAL A 67 -15.64 15.43 7.24
C VAL A 67 -14.58 14.32 7.30
N LEU A 68 -13.87 14.20 8.43
CA LEU A 68 -12.89 13.13 8.63
C LEU A 68 -13.52 11.74 8.52
N LEU A 69 -14.67 11.52 9.16
CA LEU A 69 -15.40 10.25 9.08
C LEU A 69 -15.89 9.94 7.66
N MET A 70 -16.37 10.96 6.94
CA MET A 70 -16.78 10.82 5.53
C MET A 70 -15.60 10.40 4.65
N ILE A 71 -14.44 11.04 4.82
CA ILE A 71 -13.20 10.71 4.10
C ILE A 71 -12.77 9.28 4.43
N TRP A 72 -12.74 8.90 5.71
CA TRP A 72 -12.41 7.54 6.12
C TRP A 72 -13.35 6.51 5.49
N SER A 73 -14.67 6.75 5.53
CA SER A 73 -15.64 5.84 4.92
C SER A 73 -15.40 5.67 3.42
N ALA A 74 -15.14 6.75 2.69
CA ALA A 74 -14.87 6.70 1.26
C ALA A 74 -13.55 5.95 0.95
N LEU A 75 -12.47 6.28 1.66
CA LEU A 75 -11.16 5.68 1.45
C LEU A 75 -11.14 4.19 1.81
N ILE A 76 -11.81 3.77 2.88
CA ILE A 76 -11.95 2.34 3.23
C ILE A 76 -12.57 1.58 2.06
N GLY A 77 -13.63 2.11 1.45
CA GLY A 77 -14.29 1.49 0.29
C GLY A 77 -13.33 1.32 -0.89
N VAL A 78 -12.59 2.39 -1.24
CA VAL A 78 -11.63 2.36 -2.36
C VAL A 78 -10.47 1.41 -2.08
N ILE A 79 -9.90 1.45 -0.87
CA ILE A 79 -8.78 0.58 -0.47
C ILE A 79 -9.21 -0.88 -0.49
N ALA A 80 -10.34 -1.22 0.15
CA ALA A 80 -10.86 -2.59 0.17
C ALA A 80 -11.17 -3.09 -1.25
N TYR A 81 -11.78 -2.25 -2.08
CA TYR A 81 -12.03 -2.58 -3.48
C TYR A 81 -10.73 -2.86 -4.25
N SER A 82 -9.71 -2.01 -4.07
CA SER A 82 -8.41 -2.19 -4.73
C SER A 82 -7.71 -3.49 -4.32
N GLU A 83 -7.84 -3.90 -3.05
CA GLU A 83 -7.26 -5.15 -2.55
C GLU A 83 -7.98 -6.37 -3.12
N ILE A 84 -9.32 -6.34 -3.11
CA ILE A 84 -10.15 -7.41 -3.68
C ILE A 84 -9.89 -7.54 -5.18
N LEU A 85 -9.79 -6.43 -5.91
CA LEU A 85 -9.51 -6.42 -7.34
C LEU A 85 -8.11 -6.98 -7.63
N SER A 86 -7.11 -6.55 -6.87
CA SER A 86 -5.74 -7.09 -6.96
C SER A 86 -5.72 -8.61 -6.77
N TRP A 87 -6.40 -9.11 -5.72
CA TRP A 87 -6.52 -10.54 -5.46
C TRP A 87 -7.25 -11.29 -6.59
N TYR A 88 -8.34 -10.72 -7.10
CA TYR A 88 -9.11 -11.30 -8.19
C TYR A 88 -8.28 -11.42 -9.48
N LEU A 89 -7.55 -10.37 -9.85
CA LEU A 89 -6.68 -10.35 -11.02
C LEU A 89 -5.53 -11.35 -10.91
N LEU A 90 -4.95 -11.53 -9.72
CA LEU A 90 -3.92 -12.53 -9.47
C LEU A 90 -4.47 -13.96 -9.57
N LYS A 91 -5.70 -14.21 -9.10
CA LYS A 91 -6.33 -15.53 -9.13
C LYS A 91 -6.73 -15.98 -10.54
N GLY A 92 -7.06 -15.04 -11.42
CA GLY A 92 -7.43 -15.31 -12.82
C GLY A 92 -6.25 -15.50 -13.77
N SER A 93 -5.01 -15.36 -13.32
CA SER A 93 -3.82 -15.47 -14.16
C SER A 93 -3.11 -16.81 -13.90
N PRO A 94 -3.47 -17.91 -14.61
CA PRO A 94 -2.52 -19.00 -14.72
C PRO A 94 -1.31 -18.45 -15.49
N ASP A 95 -0.11 -18.64 -14.94
CA ASP A 95 1.14 -18.63 -15.72
C ASP A 95 1.90 -17.31 -15.94
N LYS A 96 1.95 -16.38 -14.97
CA LYS A 96 2.98 -15.31 -14.97
C LYS A 96 3.60 -15.04 -13.60
N MET A 97 3.98 -16.10 -12.89
CA MET A 97 4.99 -16.02 -11.82
C MET A 97 6.39 -16.32 -12.39
N GLN A 98 6.70 -15.83 -13.59
CA GLN A 98 8.03 -15.96 -14.20
C GLN A 98 8.34 -14.77 -15.11
N ARG A 99 8.19 -13.55 -14.59
CA ARG A 99 8.87 -12.37 -15.13
C ARG A 99 9.43 -11.54 -13.98
N THR A 100 10.31 -12.15 -13.21
CA THR A 100 11.45 -11.42 -12.65
C THR A 100 12.29 -10.92 -13.83
N SER A 101 12.78 -9.68 -13.73
CA SER A 101 13.58 -8.91 -14.70
C SER A 101 14.37 -9.69 -15.78
N PRO A 102 14.56 -9.11 -16.98
CA PRO A 102 15.59 -9.56 -17.91
C PRO A 102 16.96 -9.10 -17.41
N GLU A 103 17.47 -9.68 -16.31
CA GLU A 103 18.90 -9.60 -16.00
C GLU A 103 19.34 -10.73 -15.07
N LEU A 104 20.32 -11.49 -15.55
CA LEU A 104 21.11 -12.53 -14.87
C LEU A 104 20.31 -13.70 -14.29
N ALA A 105 20.15 -14.74 -15.12
CA ALA A 105 20.04 -16.10 -14.61
C ALA A 105 21.15 -16.32 -13.56
N PRO A 106 20.84 -16.62 -12.28
CA PRO A 106 21.86 -17.15 -11.42
C PRO A 106 22.20 -18.49 -12.04
N LEU A 107 23.42 -18.63 -12.56
CA LEU A 107 24.00 -19.92 -12.88
C LEU A 107 23.82 -20.79 -11.63
N SER A 108 22.75 -21.58 -11.65
CA SER A 108 22.32 -22.40 -10.53
C SER A 108 23.53 -23.20 -10.09
N LEU A 109 23.92 -23.04 -8.83
CA LEU A 109 25.04 -23.78 -8.25
C LEU A 109 24.88 -25.28 -8.50
N LYS A 110 23.63 -25.75 -8.52
CA LYS A 110 23.24 -27.13 -8.85
C LYS A 110 23.59 -27.53 -10.30
N GLY A 111 23.44 -26.60 -11.25
CA GLY A 111 23.86 -26.78 -12.64
C GLY A 111 25.38 -26.84 -12.79
N LYS A 112 26.11 -25.90 -12.16
CA LYS A 112 27.58 -25.92 -12.14
C LYS A 112 28.15 -27.18 -11.48
N MET A 113 27.54 -27.63 -10.37
CA MET A 113 27.95 -28.86 -9.68
C MET A 113 27.67 -30.12 -10.50
N ARG A 114 26.57 -30.14 -11.26
CA ARG A 114 26.26 -31.25 -12.18
C ARG A 114 27.26 -31.33 -13.33
N GLU A 115 27.59 -30.19 -13.96
CA GLU A 115 28.62 -30.14 -15.01
C GLU A 115 30.01 -30.55 -14.49
N PHE A 116 30.36 -30.11 -13.28
CA PHE A 116 31.61 -30.50 -12.63
C PHE A 116 31.68 -32.01 -12.36
N TYR A 117 30.58 -32.61 -11.87
CA TYR A 117 30.50 -34.04 -11.63
C TYR A 117 30.59 -34.86 -12.93
N GLU A 118 29.93 -34.42 -14.00
CA GLU A 118 30.03 -35.09 -15.30
C GLU A 118 31.44 -34.98 -15.91
N ARG A 119 32.13 -33.84 -15.77
CA ARG A 119 33.55 -33.72 -16.17
C ARG A 119 34.46 -34.65 -15.40
N ILE A 120 34.30 -34.74 -14.08
CA ILE A 120 35.09 -35.65 -13.25
C ILE A 120 34.82 -37.10 -13.64
N LYS A 121 33.54 -37.47 -13.79
CA LYS A 121 33.15 -38.82 -14.19
C LYS A 121 33.76 -39.21 -15.54
N ASN A 122 33.71 -38.33 -16.54
CA ASN A 122 34.25 -38.61 -17.86
C ASN A 122 35.79 -38.68 -17.88
N ASN A 123 36.48 -37.91 -17.03
CA ASN A 123 37.94 -38.00 -16.90
C ASN A 123 38.41 -39.23 -16.11
N ILE A 124 37.61 -39.72 -15.14
CA ILE A 124 37.94 -40.91 -14.35
C ILE A 124 37.53 -42.20 -15.08
N SER A 125 36.44 -42.16 -15.86
CA SER A 125 35.96 -43.27 -16.70
C SER A 125 36.69 -43.36 -18.05
N GLY A 126 37.88 -42.77 -18.16
CA GLY A 126 38.61 -42.67 -19.42
C GLY A 126 38.64 -44.00 -20.18
N GLU A 127 38.11 -43.98 -21.41
CA GLU A 127 38.73 -44.77 -22.47
C GLU A 127 40.18 -44.30 -22.60
N LYS A 128 41.06 -45.00 -21.91
CA LYS A 128 42.29 -45.57 -22.44
C LYS A 128 42.87 -46.55 -21.43
#